data_AF-A0A6I1QP55-F1
#
_entry.id   AF-A0A6I1QP55-F1
#
_cell.length_a   1.000
_cell.length_b   1.000
_cell.length_c   1.000
_cell.angle_alpha   90.00
_cell.angle_beta   90.00
_cell.angle_gamma   90.00
#
_symmetry.space_group_name_H-M   'P 1'
#
loop_
_entity.id
_entity.type
_entity.pdbx_description
1 polymer ?
#
loop_
_entity_poly.entity_id
_entity_poly.type
_entity_poly.pdbx_seq_one_letter_code
_entity_poly.pdbx_strand_id
1 'polypeptide(L)'
;MRDAGRDALAFIGGKTVLDLESEPTLAPALVQRLEVIGEAASHVTEATRAEIPLIPWSQVVGIRHRLVHAYYDIQLGIVWSTVVVDLPPMVEALEAFLQRGEA
;
A
#
# COMPACT_ATOMS: atom_id res chain seq x y z
N MET A 1 3.93 3.19 -7.80
CA MET A 1 2.77 3.01 -6.90
C MET A 1 2.06 1.69 -7.16
N ARG A 2 1.39 1.50 -8.32
CA ARG A 2 0.71 0.23 -8.70
C ARG A 2 1.59 -1.00 -8.49
N ASP A 3 2.80 -1.01 -9.04
CA ASP A 3 3.68 -2.19 -8.99
C ASP A 3 4.10 -2.55 -7.56
N ALA A 4 4.44 -1.55 -6.74
CA ALA A 4 4.71 -1.76 -5.33
C ALA A 4 3.49 -2.33 -4.57
N GLY A 5 2.28 -1.93 -4.98
CA GLY A 5 1.03 -2.52 -4.47
C GLY A 5 0.89 -3.99 -4.86
N ARG A 6 1.11 -4.32 -6.13
CA ARG A 6 1.08 -5.71 -6.62
C ARG A 6 2.11 -6.60 -5.94
N ASP A 7 3.32 -6.10 -5.74
CA ASP A 7 4.39 -6.82 -5.04
C ASP A 7 3.96 -7.16 -3.60
N ALA A 8 3.42 -6.19 -2.86
CA ALA A 8 2.96 -6.43 -1.49
C ALA A 8 1.81 -7.45 -1.43
N LEU A 9 0.86 -7.39 -2.38
CA LEU A 9 -0.21 -8.39 -2.50
C LEU A 9 0.34 -9.78 -2.84
N ALA A 10 1.36 -9.87 -3.69
CA ALA A 10 2.02 -11.12 -4.01
C ALA A 10 2.77 -11.71 -2.80
N PHE A 11 3.42 -10.87 -1.98
CA PHE A 11 4.14 -11.31 -0.78
C PHE A 11 3.23 -11.99 0.24
N ILE A 12 1.99 -11.53 0.38
CA ILE A 12 1.01 -12.09 1.32
C ILE A 12 0.21 -13.28 0.73
N GLY A 13 0.50 -13.71 -0.50
CA GLY A 13 -0.22 -14.79 -1.17
C GLY A 13 -0.24 -16.07 -0.35
N GLY A 14 -1.43 -16.46 0.15
CA GLY A 14 -1.62 -17.65 0.99
C GLY A 14 -1.09 -17.51 2.42
N LYS A 15 -0.70 -16.31 2.86
CA LYS A 15 -0.21 -16.02 4.21
C LYS A 15 -1.30 -15.44 5.10
N THR A 16 -1.02 -15.43 6.38
CA THR A 16 -1.83 -14.86 7.46
C THR A 16 -1.02 -13.83 8.25
N VAL A 17 -1.69 -13.06 9.11
CA VAL A 17 -1.01 -12.08 9.98
C VAL A 17 0.06 -12.72 10.87
N LEU A 18 -0.12 -13.99 11.27
CA LEU A 18 0.84 -14.73 12.10
C LEU A 18 2.17 -14.97 11.37
N ASP A 19 2.14 -15.01 10.03
CA ASP A 19 3.35 -15.20 9.24
C ASP A 19 4.28 -13.97 9.29
N LEU A 20 3.78 -12.80 9.73
CA LEU A 20 4.63 -11.63 9.98
C LEU A 20 5.58 -11.84 11.16
N GLU A 21 5.22 -12.69 12.12
CA GLU A 21 6.05 -13.00 13.29
C GLU A 21 7.03 -14.14 12.98
N SER A 22 6.59 -15.13 12.19
CA SER A 22 7.40 -16.30 11.85
C SER A 22 8.36 -16.06 10.67
N GLU A 23 8.08 -15.08 9.81
CA GLU A 23 8.92 -14.71 8.67
C GLU A 23 9.54 -13.31 8.87
N PRO A 24 10.79 -13.23 9.39
CA PRO A 24 11.40 -11.95 9.79
C PRO A 24 11.62 -10.96 8.63
N THR A 25 11.51 -11.42 7.38
CA THR A 25 11.65 -10.60 6.18
C THR A 25 10.32 -10.04 5.66
N LEU A 26 9.19 -10.65 6.03
CA LEU A 26 7.88 -10.31 5.44
C LEU A 26 7.43 -8.91 5.90
N ALA A 27 7.42 -8.65 7.20
CA ALA A 27 7.01 -7.34 7.72
C ALA A 27 7.89 -6.19 7.18
N PRO A 28 9.25 -6.27 7.20
CA PRO A 28 10.09 -5.26 6.56
C PRO A 28 9.81 -5.07 5.06
N ALA A 29 9.58 -6.16 4.32
CA ALA A 29 9.27 -6.08 2.89
C ALA A 29 7.95 -5.34 2.63
N LEU A 30 6.90 -5.64 3.42
CA LEU A 30 5.61 -4.94 3.32
C LEU A 30 5.73 -3.47 3.68
N VAL A 31 6.42 -3.13 4.76
CA VAL A 31 6.68 -1.74 5.16
C VAL A 31 7.39 -0.98 4.04
N GLN A 32 8.45 -1.56 3.45
CA GLN A 32 9.15 -0.95 2.33
C GLN A 32 8.23 -0.68 1.14
N ARG A 33 7.35 -1.63 0.77
CA ARG A 33 6.40 -1.41 -0.33
C ARG A 33 5.41 -0.28 -0.02
N LEU A 34 4.90 -0.22 1.20
CA LEU A 34 4.00 0.85 1.65
C LEU A 34 4.68 2.22 1.64
N GLU A 35 5.96 2.31 2.02
CA GLU A 35 6.75 3.55 1.93
C GLU A 35 6.90 4.00 0.47
N VAL A 36 7.24 3.09 -0.44
CA VAL A 36 7.34 3.37 -1.88
C VAL A 36 6.00 3.85 -2.45
N ILE A 37 4.89 3.28 -1.99
CA ILE A 37 3.54 3.71 -2.36
C ILE A 37 3.28 5.15 -1.92
N GLY A 38 3.56 5.47 -0.65
CA GLY A 38 3.34 6.82 -0.11
C GLY A 38 4.19 7.88 -0.79
N GLU A 39 5.47 7.58 -1.04
CA GLU A 39 6.38 8.46 -1.77
C GLU A 39 5.88 8.71 -3.19
N ALA A 40 5.54 7.64 -3.92
CA ALA A 40 5.02 7.76 -5.27
C ALA A 40 3.70 8.55 -5.32
N ALA A 41 2.81 8.35 -4.34
CA ALA A 41 1.56 9.09 -4.22
C ALA A 41 1.81 10.60 -4.03
N SER A 42 2.88 10.97 -3.31
CA SER A 42 3.23 12.38 -3.06
C SER A 42 3.60 13.14 -4.35
N HIS A 43 4.13 12.42 -5.35
CA HIS A 43 4.50 12.96 -6.66
C HIS A 43 3.35 12.98 -7.68
N VAL A 44 2.19 12.38 -7.38
CA VAL A 44 1.02 12.46 -8.25
C VAL A 44 0.43 13.87 -8.18
N THR A 45 0.17 14.49 -9.35
CA THR A 45 -0.40 15.85 -9.40
C THR A 45 -1.84 15.88 -8.92
N GLU A 46 -2.28 17.02 -8.40
CA GLU A 46 -3.66 17.17 -7.91
C GLU A 46 -4.71 16.93 -9.01
N ALA A 47 -4.41 17.31 -10.26
CA ALA A 47 -5.26 17.03 -11.41
C ALA A 47 -5.48 15.52 -11.60
N THR A 48 -4.39 14.75 -11.63
CA THR A 48 -4.47 13.27 -11.75
C THR A 48 -5.14 12.64 -10.54
N ARG A 49 -4.91 13.16 -9.33
CA ARG A 49 -5.59 12.67 -8.11
C ARG A 49 -7.10 12.85 -8.19
N ALA A 50 -7.56 13.99 -8.71
CA ALA A 50 -8.98 14.30 -8.88
C ALA A 50 -9.68 13.34 -9.86
N GLU A 51 -8.95 12.74 -10.80
CA GLU A 51 -9.48 11.73 -11.72
C GLU A 51 -9.65 10.34 -11.09
N ILE A 52 -9.05 10.11 -9.92
CA ILE A 52 -9.10 8.84 -9.18
C ILE A 52 -9.57 9.11 -7.73
N PRO A 53 -10.83 9.56 -7.52
CA PRO A 53 -11.32 9.98 -6.21
C PRO A 53 -11.52 8.84 -5.21
N LEU A 54 -11.51 7.59 -5.69
CA LEU A 54 -11.62 6.40 -4.85
C LEU A 54 -10.38 6.18 -3.97
N ILE A 55 -9.22 6.72 -4.37
CA ILE A 55 -7.99 6.62 -3.58
C ILE A 55 -7.98 7.75 -2.55
N PRO A 56 -7.85 7.46 -1.24
CA PRO A 56 -7.73 8.48 -0.21
C PRO A 56 -6.32 9.08 -0.18
N TRP A 57 -5.98 9.88 -1.19
CA TRP A 57 -4.62 10.36 -1.48
C TRP A 57 -3.88 10.93 -0.28
N SER A 58 -4.52 11.79 0.53
CA SER A 58 -3.87 12.37 1.72
C SER A 58 -3.44 11.31 2.74
N GLN A 59 -4.21 10.23 2.89
CA GLN A 59 -3.86 9.13 3.78
C GLN A 59 -2.71 8.29 3.22
N VAL A 60 -2.73 8.04 1.90
CA VAL A 60 -1.67 7.28 1.22
C VAL A 60 -0.33 8.01 1.30
N VAL A 61 -0.31 9.33 1.06
CA VAL A 61 0.90 10.17 1.23
C VAL A 61 1.38 10.15 2.68
N GLY A 62 0.45 10.13 3.64
CA GLY A 62 0.75 10.09 5.07
C GLY A 62 1.17 8.73 5.63
N ILE A 63 1.26 7.68 4.81
CA ILE A 63 1.42 6.30 5.30
C ILE A 63 2.71 6.11 6.10
N ARG A 64 3.82 6.78 5.73
CA ARG A 64 5.08 6.76 6.48
C ARG A 64 4.93 7.22 7.93
N HIS A 65 4.09 8.23 8.19
CA HIS A 65 3.84 8.70 9.56
C HIS A 65 3.03 7.69 10.36
N ARG A 66 2.16 6.91 9.70
CA ARG A 66 1.42 5.81 10.31
C ARG A 66 2.32 4.59 10.61
N LEU A 67 3.37 4.38 9.83
CA LEU A 67 4.31 3.25 9.95
C LEU A 67 5.47 3.50 10.94
N VAL A 68 5.93 4.74 11.13
CA VAL A 68 7.08 5.04 12.02
C VAL A 68 6.76 4.95 13.53
N HIS A 69 5.49 4.99 13.93
CA HIS A 69 5.11 5.25 15.34
C HIS A 69 4.80 4.05 16.26
N ALA A 70 4.84 2.79 15.85
CA ALA A 70 4.35 1.70 16.70
C ALA A 70 5.18 0.42 16.62
N TYR A 71 6.42 0.50 17.06
CA TYR A 71 7.45 -0.49 16.75
C TYR A 71 7.29 -1.95 17.24
N TYR A 72 6.25 -2.40 17.96
CA TYR A 72 6.21 -3.79 18.43
C TYR A 72 4.89 -4.55 18.15
N ASP A 73 3.88 -4.69 19.02
CA ASP A 73 2.78 -5.65 18.70
C ASP A 73 1.56 -5.05 17.96
N ILE A 74 1.32 -3.75 18.10
CA ILE A 74 0.09 -3.10 17.59
C ILE A 74 0.20 -2.71 16.10
N GLN A 75 1.42 -2.60 15.51
CA GLN A 75 1.59 -2.21 14.10
C GLN A 75 1.61 -3.32 13.08
N LEU A 76 2.03 -4.56 13.42
CA LEU A 76 1.98 -5.64 12.43
C LEU A 76 0.55 -5.87 11.95
N GLY A 77 -0.43 -5.73 12.85
CA GLY A 77 -1.85 -5.70 12.50
C GLY A 77 -2.23 -4.55 11.58
N ILE A 78 -1.67 -3.35 11.77
CA ILE A 78 -1.92 -2.18 10.89
C ILE A 78 -1.31 -2.41 9.50
N VAL A 79 -0.07 -2.89 9.44
CA VAL A 79 0.61 -3.22 8.17
C VAL A 79 -0.20 -4.29 7.43
N TRP A 80 -0.55 -5.38 8.12
CA TRP A 80 -1.36 -6.45 7.55
C TRP A 80 -2.71 -5.94 7.05
N SER A 81 -3.45 -5.20 7.89
CA SER A 81 -4.74 -4.63 7.52
C SER A 81 -4.63 -3.69 6.33
N THR A 82 -3.58 -2.85 6.28
CA THR A 82 -3.38 -1.93 5.16
C THR A 82 -3.17 -2.70 3.85
N VAL A 83 -2.35 -3.76 3.89
CA VAL A 83 -2.05 -4.57 2.70
C VAL A 83 -3.24 -5.45 2.28
N VAL A 84 -4.04 -5.97 3.22
CA VAL A 84 -5.17 -6.86 2.91
C VAL A 84 -6.45 -6.11 2.57
N VAL A 85 -6.71 -4.97 3.22
CA VAL A 85 -7.99 -4.25 3.11
C VAL A 85 -7.89 -3.05 2.18
N ASP A 86 -6.90 -2.19 2.39
CA ASP A 86 -6.84 -0.89 1.70
C ASP A 86 -6.11 -0.98 0.35
N LEU A 87 -5.12 -1.87 0.26
CA LEU A 87 -4.26 -1.96 -0.91
C LEU A 87 -4.92 -2.56 -2.16
N PRO A 88 -5.75 -3.62 -2.08
CA PRO A 88 -6.41 -4.17 -3.27
C PRO A 88 -7.27 -3.15 -4.05
N PRO A 89 -8.23 -2.42 -3.43
CA PRO A 89 -9.05 -1.47 -4.18
C PRO A 89 -8.22 -0.30 -4.74
N MET A 90 -7.12 0.08 -4.07
CA MET A 90 -6.19 1.09 -4.58
C MET A 90 -5.48 0.60 -5.86
N VAL A 91 -4.99 -0.64 -5.87
CA VAL A 91 -4.34 -1.24 -7.05
C VAL A 91 -5.33 -1.34 -8.22
N GLU A 92 -6.55 -1.82 -7.96
CA GLU A 92 -7.61 -1.91 -8.97
C GLU A 92 -7.95 -0.54 -9.57
N ALA A 93 -8.10 0.50 -8.74
CA ALA A 93 -8.39 1.85 -9.21
C ALA A 93 -7.26 2.42 -10.10
N LEU A 94 -6.00 2.15 -9.75
CA LEU A 94 -4.85 2.57 -10.56
C LEU A 94 -4.79 1.82 -11.90
N GLU A 95 -5.07 0.51 -11.91
CA GLU A 95 -5.09 -0.29 -13.13
C GLU A 95 -6.21 0.15 -14.08
N ALA A 96 -7.42 0.36 -13.55
CA ALA A 96 -8.55 0.85 -14.32
C ALA A 96 -8.26 2.25 -14.92
N PHE A 97 -7.57 3.13 -14.18
CA PHE A 97 -7.19 4.44 -14.69
C PHE A 97 -6.15 4.34 -15.81
N LEU A 98 -5.12 3.53 -15.66
CA LEU A 98 -4.06 3.37 -16.66
C LEU A 98 -4.60 2.75 -17.96
N GLN A 99 -5.51 1.78 -17.88
CA GLN A 99 -6.15 1.19 -19.05
C GLN A 99 -6.98 2.19 -19.86
N ARG A 100 -7.53 3.25 -19.22
CA ARG A 100 -8.27 4.32 -19.92
C ARG A 100 -7.36 5.27 -20.70
N GLY A 101 -6.10 5.41 -20.31
CA GLY A 101 -5.12 6.29 -20.97
C GLY A 101 -4.35 5.63 -22.11
N GLU A 102 -4.45 4.31 -22.25
CA GLU A 102 -3.86 3.52 -23.35
C GLU A 102 -4.81 3.35 -24.55
N ALA A 103 -6.05 3.83 -24.45
CA ALA A 103 -7.08 3.79 -25.49
C ALA A 103 -7.23 5.16 -26.19
#